data_AF-A0ABD0VSN9-F1
#
_entry.id   AF-A0ABD0VSN9-F1
#
_cell.length_a   1.000
_cell.length_b   1.000
_cell.length_c   1.000
_cell.angle_alpha   90.00
_cell.angle_beta   90.00
_cell.angle_gamma   90.00
#
_symmetry.space_group_name_H-M   'P 1'
#
loop_
_entity.id
_entity.type
_entity.pdbx_description
1 polymer ?
#
loop_
_entity_poly.entity_id
_entity_poly.type
_entity_poly.pdbx_seq_one_letter_code
_entity_poly.pdbx_strand_id
1 'polypeptide(L)'
;MASSPLTLPPRPSPSMELSSAIRVLPCPSSPPTSHLSFSSSISTFPLKSQFEPLRFLPPSISIRAVSVAGEQSGPPQQTLTLTTTPANSPQRLLKELAERKKVTSPKKKIPPRRFILKPPLDDAKLTQRFLNSPQLSLKSFPLLSSCLPPSRLNNADRTWIEEYLLEAKQALGYPLEPSEKLEDDNPAKQFDTLLYLAFQHPFGEGERTKARHIRNGHSRLWFLGQYVIELAFSEFFLQKYPRESPGPMRERVYALTGKHVMPKWIKAASLQNLVFPYDEMDKMIRKEREPPVKSVFWALFGAIYLCFGMPEVYRVLFEAFGMDPEDENCQPKLRRQLEDVDYVSVEFEGRQLGWQEVAAYRPPEDALFAHPRLFRACVPPGMHRFRGNIWDFDCRPKVMEALGYPLQMTDRIPEITEARNIELGLGLQLCFLHPSKHKFEHPRFCFERLEYVGQKIQDLVMAERLLMKHLDAPGRWLQEKHRRLMMNKFCGRYLREKHLHSFIIYNEAVQDKYEHNRRLRNPTSTAVQQAIHGLSYCVYGKPDVRRLMFEVFDFEQILPKPL
;
A
#
# COMPACT_ATOMS: atom_id res chain seq x y z
N MET A 1 -32.60 -67.70 -28.94
CA MET A 1 -32.48 -68.61 -27.78
C MET A 1 -31.59 -67.91 -26.77
N ALA A 2 -31.95 -67.58 -25.54
CA ALA A 2 -33.17 -67.66 -24.72
C ALA A 2 -32.91 -66.64 -23.58
N SER A 3 -33.66 -65.53 -23.46
CA SER A 3 -34.81 -65.34 -22.53
C SER A 3 -34.47 -65.64 -21.06
N SER A 4 -34.27 -64.63 -20.20
CA SER A 4 -35.28 -64.08 -19.23
C SER A 4 -34.89 -64.42 -17.77
N PRO A 5 -35.49 -63.85 -16.69
CA PRO A 5 -36.00 -62.48 -16.46
C PRO A 5 -35.87 -61.95 -14.97
N LEU A 6 -36.37 -60.70 -14.74
CA LEU A 6 -37.01 -60.13 -13.52
C LEU A 6 -36.18 -60.00 -12.22
N THR A 7 -36.23 -58.92 -11.41
CA THR A 7 -37.42 -58.38 -10.73
C THR A 7 -37.12 -57.02 -10.07
N LEU A 8 -38.09 -56.08 -10.10
CA LEU A 8 -38.15 -54.80 -9.36
C LEU A 8 -38.56 -55.00 -7.88
N PRO A 9 -38.35 -53.98 -7.02
CA PRO A 9 -39.33 -53.64 -5.99
C PRO A 9 -39.81 -52.17 -6.06
N PRO A 10 -40.93 -51.83 -5.38
CA PRO A 10 -41.89 -50.83 -5.87
C PRO A 10 -41.84 -49.46 -5.17
N ARG A 11 -42.45 -48.47 -5.83
CA ARG A 11 -42.93 -47.19 -5.26
C ARG A 11 -44.03 -47.43 -4.21
N PRO A 12 -44.23 -46.44 -3.34
CA PRO A 12 -45.60 -46.00 -3.08
C PRO A 12 -45.79 -44.48 -3.24
N SER A 13 -46.96 -44.13 -3.76
CA SER A 13 -47.64 -42.83 -3.76
C SER A 13 -49.15 -43.15 -3.75
N PRO A 14 -50.08 -42.18 -3.64
CA PRO A 14 -50.32 -41.17 -2.61
C PRO A 14 -51.81 -41.21 -2.13
N SER A 15 -52.15 -40.59 -0.98
CA SER A 15 -53.53 -40.13 -0.62
C SER A 15 -53.46 -39.46 0.76
N MET A 16 -53.70 -38.16 0.97
CA MET A 16 -54.88 -37.30 0.75
C MET A 16 -55.97 -37.44 1.81
N GLU A 17 -56.47 -36.26 2.24
CA GLU A 17 -57.66 -35.95 3.07
C GLU A 17 -57.42 -35.81 4.59
N LEU A 18 -57.99 -34.85 5.33
CA LEU A 18 -58.67 -33.56 5.10
C LEU A 18 -58.99 -32.99 6.50
N SER A 19 -59.40 -31.71 6.56
CA SER A 19 -60.11 -31.02 7.66
C SER A 19 -59.27 -30.50 8.84
N SER A 20 -59.56 -29.39 9.50
CA SER A 20 -60.09 -28.05 9.19
C SER A 20 -60.31 -27.39 10.55
N ALA A 21 -59.86 -26.15 10.78
CA ALA A 21 -60.59 -25.20 11.64
C ALA A 21 -60.03 -23.79 11.49
N ILE A 22 -60.88 -22.95 10.89
CA ILE A 22 -60.81 -21.51 10.80
C ILE A 22 -61.06 -20.91 12.19
N ARG A 23 -60.32 -19.86 12.59
CA ARG A 23 -60.93 -18.75 13.32
C ARG A 23 -60.31 -17.39 12.96
N VAL A 24 -61.24 -16.47 12.72
CA VAL A 24 -61.15 -15.16 12.10
C VAL A 24 -60.64 -14.08 13.07
N LEU A 25 -60.01 -13.04 12.51
CA LEU A 25 -59.58 -11.76 13.11
C LEU A 25 -60.74 -10.96 13.76
N PRO A 26 -60.42 -9.89 14.51
CA PRO A 26 -60.71 -8.56 13.94
C PRO A 26 -59.62 -7.48 14.18
N CYS A 27 -59.44 -6.61 13.19
CA CYS A 27 -58.79 -5.28 13.24
C CYS A 27 -59.86 -4.21 13.63
N PRO A 28 -59.63 -2.87 13.70
CA PRO A 28 -58.43 -2.03 13.85
C PRO A 28 -58.59 -0.94 14.96
N SER A 29 -57.51 -0.27 15.42
CA SER A 29 -57.62 1.10 15.99
C SER A 29 -56.28 1.83 16.06
N SER A 30 -56.25 3.06 15.55
CA SER A 30 -55.26 4.12 15.80
C SER A 30 -56.03 5.42 16.13
N PRO A 31 -55.42 6.53 16.62
CA PRO A 31 -54.27 6.71 17.51
C PRO A 31 -54.71 7.49 18.81
N PRO A 32 -53.77 7.91 19.69
CA PRO A 32 -53.57 9.36 19.73
C PRO A 32 -52.11 9.80 19.76
N THR A 33 -51.93 10.96 19.15
CA THR A 33 -50.79 11.86 19.15
C THR A 33 -50.23 12.15 20.55
N SER A 34 -48.92 12.01 20.72
CA SER A 34 -48.14 12.99 21.46
C SER A 34 -46.75 13.15 20.83
N HIS A 35 -46.35 14.41 20.77
CA HIS A 35 -45.28 14.96 19.98
C HIS A 35 -43.88 14.49 20.42
N LEU A 36 -43.05 14.19 19.42
CA LEU A 36 -41.69 14.70 19.23
C LEU A 36 -40.85 14.94 20.51
N SER A 37 -39.79 14.14 20.67
CA SER A 37 -38.43 14.68 20.76
C SER A 37 -37.42 13.66 20.30
N PHE A 38 -36.74 14.04 19.21
CA PHE A 38 -35.58 13.36 18.66
C PHE A 38 -34.40 13.43 19.65
N SER A 39 -33.80 12.28 19.95
CA SER A 39 -32.37 12.22 20.21
C SER A 39 -31.75 11.17 19.30
N SER A 40 -31.35 11.66 18.13
CA SER A 40 -30.42 10.98 17.25
C SER A 40 -29.06 10.87 17.96
N SER A 41 -28.79 9.74 18.60
CA SER A 41 -27.43 9.38 18.98
C SER A 41 -26.66 8.95 17.74
N ILE A 42 -26.27 9.94 16.95
CA ILE A 42 -25.18 9.85 16.01
C ILE A 42 -23.93 9.58 16.87
N SER A 43 -23.43 8.34 16.89
CA SER A 43 -22.08 8.10 17.38
C SER A 43 -21.08 8.60 16.33
N THR A 44 -20.96 9.91 16.21
CA THR A 44 -19.72 10.54 15.76
C THR A 44 -18.68 10.14 16.81
N PHE A 45 -17.71 9.31 16.44
CA PHE A 45 -16.46 9.25 17.19
C PHE A 45 -15.94 10.68 17.34
N PRO A 46 -15.86 11.25 18.55
CA PRO A 46 -15.04 12.41 18.77
C PRO A 46 -13.63 11.86 18.97
N LEU A 47 -12.85 11.80 17.89
CA LEU A 47 -11.41 11.96 18.04
C LEU A 47 -11.18 13.43 18.44
N LYS A 48 -11.50 13.76 19.70
CA LYS A 48 -10.86 14.85 20.42
C LYS A 48 -9.43 14.38 20.68
N SER A 49 -8.58 14.41 19.64
CA SER A 49 -7.19 14.73 19.88
C SER A 49 -7.21 16.13 20.49
N GLN A 50 -6.99 16.24 21.80
CA GLN A 50 -6.55 17.48 22.38
C GLN A 50 -5.21 17.82 21.71
N PHE A 51 -5.27 18.54 20.58
CA PHE A 51 -4.17 19.38 20.17
C PHE A 51 -4.29 20.63 21.05
N GLU A 52 -3.63 20.60 22.21
CA GLU A 52 -3.06 21.85 22.68
C GLU A 52 -2.12 22.37 21.59
N PRO A 53 -2.16 23.66 21.23
CA PRO A 53 -1.15 24.23 20.38
C PRO A 53 0.16 24.28 21.17
N LEU A 54 0.95 23.21 21.09
CA LEU A 54 2.35 23.25 21.48
C LEU A 54 3.02 24.32 20.62
N ARG A 55 3.27 25.47 21.23
CA ARG A 55 4.16 26.50 20.70
C ARG A 55 5.50 25.83 20.44
N PHE A 56 5.86 25.69 19.17
CA PHE A 56 7.17 25.22 18.76
C PHE A 56 8.24 26.21 19.26
N LEU A 57 8.95 25.82 20.33
CA LEU A 57 10.28 26.32 20.63
C LEU A 57 11.23 25.85 19.51
N PRO A 58 12.13 26.70 19.00
CA PRO A 58 13.15 26.28 18.04
C PRO A 58 14.15 25.33 18.72
N PRO A 59 14.76 24.38 17.98
CA PRO A 59 15.67 23.41 18.55
C PRO A 59 16.96 24.09 19.01
N SER A 60 17.30 23.93 20.29
CA SER A 60 18.61 24.24 20.85
C SER A 60 19.65 23.31 20.22
N ILE A 61 20.44 23.87 19.31
CA ILE A 61 21.67 23.24 18.83
C ILE A 61 22.67 23.30 19.99
N SER A 62 22.94 22.17 20.65
CA SER A 62 24.09 22.07 21.56
C SER A 62 25.35 21.99 20.72
N ILE A 63 25.98 23.14 20.47
CA ILE A 63 27.34 23.19 19.95
C ILE A 63 28.26 22.81 21.12
N ARG A 64 28.81 21.59 21.10
CA ARG A 64 30.06 21.28 21.83
C ARG A 64 31.15 22.14 21.19
N ALA A 65 31.42 23.28 21.77
CA ALA A 65 32.62 24.05 21.47
C ALA A 65 33.80 23.32 22.14
N VAL A 66 34.69 22.78 21.32
CA VAL A 66 36.05 22.41 21.73
C VAL A 66 36.77 23.72 22.02
N SER A 67 36.98 24.02 23.29
CA SER A 67 37.83 25.13 23.72
C SER A 67 39.29 24.69 23.61
N VAL A 68 40.03 25.31 22.69
CA VAL A 68 41.49 25.27 22.65
C VAL A 68 41.99 26.01 23.89
N ALA A 69 42.73 25.30 24.74
CA ALA A 69 43.47 25.89 25.85
C ALA A 69 44.54 26.82 25.27
N GLY A 70 44.36 28.12 25.44
CA GLY A 70 45.42 29.10 25.41
C GLY A 70 45.83 29.38 26.86
N GLU A 71 47.05 29.03 27.20
CA GLU A 71 47.71 29.41 28.45
C GLU A 71 47.63 30.92 28.65
N GLN A 72 47.16 31.37 29.81
CA GLN A 72 47.75 32.51 30.52
C GLN A 72 47.28 32.56 31.97
N SER A 73 48.26 32.79 32.82
CA SER A 73 48.34 32.68 34.27
C SER A 73 47.80 33.90 35.03
N GLY A 74 47.15 33.66 36.17
CA GLY A 74 47.07 34.62 37.29
C GLY A 74 45.69 34.75 37.96
N PRO A 75 45.56 34.63 39.31
CA PRO A 75 44.31 34.89 40.04
C PRO A 75 44.42 36.21 40.87
N PRO A 76 43.48 36.53 41.78
CA PRO A 76 42.33 37.41 41.54
C PRO A 76 42.32 38.64 42.48
N GLN A 77 41.59 39.72 42.16
CA GLN A 77 41.22 40.71 43.20
C GLN A 77 39.79 41.22 43.08
N GLN A 78 39.13 41.16 44.24
CA GLN A 78 37.83 41.72 44.59
C GLN A 78 37.87 43.25 44.52
N THR A 79 36.78 43.88 44.06
CA THR A 79 36.36 45.16 44.66
C THR A 79 34.85 45.33 44.53
N LEU A 80 34.19 45.30 45.69
CA LEU A 80 32.85 45.81 45.94
C LEU A 80 32.87 47.34 45.78
N THR A 81 31.94 47.92 45.03
CA THR A 81 31.31 49.20 45.43
C THR A 81 29.86 49.26 44.99
N LEU A 82 29.04 49.71 45.94
CA LEU A 82 27.59 49.81 45.94
C LEU A 82 27.06 50.78 44.88
N THR A 83 26.02 50.39 44.14
CA THR A 83 24.81 51.23 43.99
C THR A 83 23.57 50.36 43.89
N THR A 84 22.65 50.61 44.81
CA THR A 84 21.43 49.88 45.11
C THR A 84 20.34 50.16 44.08
N THR A 85 19.96 49.15 43.30
CA THR A 85 18.59 49.04 42.77
C THR A 85 18.15 47.56 42.85
N PRO A 86 16.95 47.26 43.38
CA PRO A 86 16.48 45.88 43.49
C PRO A 86 16.37 45.23 42.11
N ALA A 87 16.64 43.92 42.03
CA ALA A 87 16.79 43.16 40.77
C ALA A 87 15.58 43.26 39.82
N ASN A 88 14.40 43.64 40.32
CA ASN A 88 13.14 43.72 39.57
C ASN A 88 12.61 45.15 39.42
N SER A 89 13.46 46.18 39.35
CA SER A 89 13.00 47.54 39.08
C SER A 89 12.75 47.77 37.56
N PRO A 90 11.61 48.35 37.16
CA PRO A 90 11.29 48.61 35.75
C PRO A 90 12.27 49.61 35.09
N GLN A 91 12.93 50.46 35.88
CA GLN A 91 13.94 51.41 35.40
C GLN A 91 15.24 50.71 34.96
N ARG A 92 15.60 49.58 35.59
CA ARG A 92 16.76 48.76 35.19
C ARG A 92 16.50 48.01 33.89
N LEU A 93 15.29 47.47 33.71
CA LEU A 93 14.84 46.85 32.45
C LEU A 93 14.82 47.84 31.29
N LEU A 94 14.39 49.09 31.53
CA LEU A 94 14.43 50.14 30.52
C LEU A 94 15.86 50.54 30.14
N LYS A 95 16.80 50.56 31.11
CA LYS A 95 18.23 50.77 30.85
C LYS A 95 18.85 49.61 30.05
N GLU A 96 18.57 48.35 30.41
CA GLU A 96 19.02 47.18 29.65
C GLU A 96 18.44 47.13 28.23
N LEU A 97 17.15 47.50 28.06
CA LEU A 97 16.54 47.58 26.73
C LEU A 97 17.11 48.72 25.89
N ALA A 98 17.49 49.85 26.51
CA ALA A 98 18.18 50.95 25.84
C ALA A 98 19.61 50.56 25.43
N GLU A 99 20.33 49.79 26.25
CA GLU A 99 21.65 49.23 25.92
C GLU A 99 21.55 48.16 24.81
N ARG A 100 20.53 47.29 24.84
CA ARG A 100 20.24 46.33 23.76
C ARG A 100 19.81 47.00 22.45
N LYS A 101 19.22 48.19 22.49
CA LYS A 101 18.94 49.01 21.29
C LYS A 101 20.18 49.72 20.74
N LYS A 102 21.17 50.06 21.57
CA LYS A 102 22.47 50.62 21.12
C LYS A 102 23.37 49.57 20.49
N VAL A 103 23.27 48.30 20.89
CA VAL A 103 23.86 47.17 20.16
C VAL A 103 22.93 46.81 18.99
N THR A 104 22.88 47.69 18.00
CA THR A 104 22.41 47.31 16.67
C THR A 104 23.23 46.11 16.23
N SER A 105 22.53 45.03 15.87
CA SER A 105 23.09 43.78 15.35
C SER A 105 24.40 44.01 14.60
N PRO A 106 25.49 43.29 14.89
CA PRO A 106 26.69 43.43 14.09
C PRO A 106 26.25 43.22 12.64
N LYS A 107 26.50 44.21 11.76
CA LYS A 107 26.26 44.06 10.33
C LYS A 107 26.95 42.75 9.96
N LYS A 108 26.17 41.68 9.76
CA LYS A 108 26.71 40.40 9.32
C LYS A 108 27.43 40.75 8.03
N LYS A 109 28.77 40.75 8.04
CA LYS A 109 29.54 40.65 6.81
C LYS A 109 28.92 39.46 6.11
N ILE A 110 28.20 39.73 5.02
CA ILE A 110 27.65 38.69 4.17
C ILE A 110 28.88 37.85 3.85
N PRO A 111 28.95 36.57 4.28
CA PRO A 111 30.07 35.75 3.87
C PRO A 111 30.06 35.82 2.33
N PRO A 112 31.22 36.02 1.66
CA PRO A 112 31.25 36.09 0.22
C PRO A 112 30.45 34.90 -0.28
N ARG A 113 29.52 35.13 -1.22
CA ARG A 113 28.75 34.07 -1.87
C ARG A 113 29.74 33.16 -2.59
N ARG A 114 30.45 32.31 -1.86
CA ARG A 114 31.00 31.08 -2.38
C ARG A 114 29.76 30.28 -2.71
N PHE A 115 29.37 30.35 -3.98
CA PHE A 115 28.62 29.28 -4.58
C PHE A 115 29.39 28.00 -4.21
N ILE A 116 28.94 27.27 -3.19
CA ILE A 116 29.35 25.87 -2.97
C ILE A 116 28.60 25.03 -4.01
N LEU A 117 28.55 25.52 -5.25
CA LEU A 117 28.35 24.66 -6.39
C LEU A 117 29.71 23.99 -6.50
N LYS A 118 29.75 22.70 -6.13
CA LYS A 118 30.87 21.86 -6.54
C LYS A 118 31.09 22.15 -8.03
N PRO A 119 32.33 22.43 -8.48
CA PRO A 119 32.57 22.63 -9.90
C PRO A 119 31.91 21.47 -10.68
N PRO A 120 31.28 21.76 -11.83
CA PRO A 120 30.65 20.71 -12.62
C PRO A 120 31.65 19.56 -12.78
N LEU A 121 31.18 18.34 -12.55
CA LEU A 121 32.03 17.18 -12.72
C LEU A 121 32.58 17.21 -14.15
N ASP A 122 33.90 17.06 -14.26
CA ASP A 122 34.60 16.85 -15.52
C ASP A 122 33.84 15.80 -16.35
N ASP A 123 33.47 16.14 -17.59
CA ASP A 123 32.58 15.35 -18.45
C ASP A 123 33.15 13.95 -18.71
N ALA A 124 34.49 13.81 -18.74
CA ALA A 124 35.15 12.52 -18.83
C ALA A 124 34.90 11.66 -17.59
N LYS A 125 34.98 12.25 -16.38
CA LYS A 125 34.70 11.55 -15.11
C LYS A 125 33.22 11.23 -14.94
N LEU A 126 32.34 12.08 -15.45
CA LEU A 126 30.90 11.86 -15.46
C LEU A 126 30.54 10.67 -16.38
N THR A 127 31.09 10.65 -17.60
CA THR A 127 30.88 9.57 -18.58
C THR A 127 31.37 8.24 -18.03
N GLN A 128 32.56 8.21 -17.42
CA GLN A 128 33.09 7.03 -16.75
C GLN A 128 32.19 6.55 -15.60
N ARG A 129 31.58 7.47 -14.82
CA ARG A 129 30.63 7.08 -13.77
C ARG A 129 29.37 6.44 -14.35
N PHE A 130 28.84 6.95 -15.46
CA PHE A 130 27.65 6.37 -16.08
C PHE A 130 27.93 4.99 -16.67
N LEU A 131 29.04 4.82 -17.40
CA LEU A 131 29.44 3.52 -17.95
C LEU A 131 29.69 2.47 -16.86
N ASN A 132 30.21 2.89 -15.70
CA ASN A 132 30.51 1.99 -14.60
C ASN A 132 29.35 1.79 -13.60
N SER A 133 28.22 2.49 -13.80
CA SER A 133 27.07 2.45 -12.88
C SER A 133 26.27 1.15 -13.03
N PRO A 134 26.17 0.31 -11.98
CA PRO A 134 25.29 -0.85 -11.98
C PRO A 134 23.83 -0.47 -12.29
N GLN A 135 23.40 0.71 -11.83
CA GLN A 135 22.04 1.24 -12.03
C GLN A 135 21.66 1.46 -13.50
N LEU A 136 22.64 1.65 -14.39
CA LEU A 136 22.42 1.88 -15.82
C LEU A 136 22.87 0.69 -16.69
N SER A 137 23.37 -0.38 -16.06
CA SER A 137 23.91 -1.54 -16.78
C SER A 137 22.82 -2.40 -17.43
N LEU A 138 21.67 -2.55 -16.78
CA LEU A 138 20.58 -3.42 -17.23
C LEU A 138 19.52 -2.63 -18.01
N LYS A 139 19.48 -2.85 -19.32
CA LYS A 139 18.46 -2.26 -20.21
C LYS A 139 17.17 -3.09 -20.26
N SER A 140 17.27 -4.41 -20.09
CA SER A 140 16.14 -5.36 -20.11
C SER A 140 15.20 -5.17 -18.92
N PHE A 141 15.73 -4.80 -17.74
CA PHE A 141 14.97 -4.67 -16.50
C PHE A 141 15.10 -3.26 -15.90
N PRO A 142 14.42 -2.24 -16.45
CA PRO A 142 14.60 -0.85 -16.03
C PRO A 142 14.12 -0.57 -14.60
N LEU A 143 13.13 -1.33 -14.11
CA LEU A 143 12.67 -1.21 -12.71
C LEU A 143 13.72 -1.76 -11.73
N LEU A 144 14.24 -2.96 -12.01
CA LEU A 144 15.28 -3.59 -11.19
C LEU A 144 16.55 -2.75 -11.22
N SER A 145 16.98 -2.31 -12.40
CA SER A 145 18.16 -1.48 -12.58
C SER A 145 18.07 -0.21 -11.75
N SER A 146 16.88 0.41 -11.69
CA SER A 146 16.66 1.61 -10.89
C SER A 146 16.90 1.41 -9.38
N CYS A 147 16.82 0.19 -8.85
CA CYS A 147 17.06 -0.10 -7.43
C CYS A 147 18.50 -0.51 -7.11
N LEU A 148 19.33 -0.74 -8.12
CA LEU A 148 20.75 -1.00 -7.96
C LEU A 148 21.51 0.27 -7.52
N PRO A 149 22.67 0.12 -6.86
CA PRO A 149 23.44 1.26 -6.42
C PRO A 149 24.08 1.96 -7.63
N PRO A 150 24.17 3.31 -7.65
CA PRO A 150 24.80 4.06 -8.75
C PRO A 150 26.32 3.89 -8.83
N SER A 151 26.95 3.29 -7.81
CA SER A 151 28.37 2.96 -7.80
C SER A 151 28.55 1.51 -7.38
N ARG A 152 29.65 0.89 -7.83
CA ARG A 152 30.01 -0.48 -7.46
C ARG A 152 30.26 -0.59 -5.95
N LEU A 153 30.02 -1.78 -5.44
CA LEU A 153 30.29 -2.15 -4.06
C LEU A 153 31.80 -2.13 -3.78
N ASN A 154 32.18 -1.61 -2.61
CA ASN A 154 33.55 -1.56 -2.13
C ASN A 154 34.01 -2.94 -1.60
N ASN A 155 35.30 -3.10 -1.32
CA ASN A 155 35.82 -4.35 -0.74
C ASN A 155 35.16 -4.70 0.60
N ALA A 156 34.88 -3.70 1.45
CA ALA A 156 34.18 -3.91 2.72
C ALA A 156 32.72 -4.40 2.56
N ASP A 157 32.07 -4.03 1.45
CA ASP A 157 30.73 -4.51 1.12
C ASP A 157 30.79 -5.97 0.65
N ARG A 158 31.81 -6.32 -0.14
CA ARG A 158 32.06 -7.68 -0.60
C ARG A 158 32.38 -8.64 0.54
N THR A 159 33.21 -8.23 1.50
CA THR A 159 33.50 -9.04 2.69
C THR A 159 32.23 -9.33 3.49
N TRP A 160 31.32 -8.35 3.62
CA TRP A 160 30.04 -8.61 4.27
C TRP A 160 29.21 -9.63 3.50
N ILE A 161 29.18 -9.51 2.17
CA ILE A 161 28.46 -10.45 1.30
C ILE A 161 29.03 -11.87 1.48
N GLU A 162 30.34 -12.03 1.51
CA GLU A 162 31.01 -13.32 1.70
C GLU A 162 30.72 -13.92 3.09
N GLU A 163 30.68 -13.10 4.14
CA GLU A 163 30.49 -13.55 5.53
C GLU A 163 29.02 -13.87 5.87
N TYR A 164 28.08 -13.01 5.48
CA TYR A 164 26.71 -13.01 6.02
C TYR A 164 25.61 -13.39 5.03
N LEU A 165 25.89 -13.35 3.72
CA LEU A 165 24.85 -13.61 2.71
C LEU A 165 24.37 -15.07 2.76
N LEU A 166 25.25 -16.02 3.08
CA LEU A 166 24.90 -17.43 3.19
C LEU A 166 23.88 -17.67 4.30
N GLU A 167 24.05 -17.03 5.46
CA GLU A 167 23.08 -17.08 6.56
C GLU A 167 21.71 -16.55 6.12
N ALA A 168 21.68 -15.42 5.40
CA ALA A 168 20.45 -14.85 4.86
C ALA A 168 19.77 -15.77 3.84
N LYS A 169 20.52 -16.35 2.91
CA LYS A 169 20.00 -17.27 1.89
C LYS A 169 19.47 -18.55 2.52
N GLN A 170 20.19 -19.12 3.48
CA GLN A 170 19.77 -20.31 4.21
C GLN A 170 18.47 -20.08 4.97
N ALA A 171 18.37 -18.95 5.70
CA ALA A 171 17.17 -18.57 6.44
C ALA A 171 15.94 -18.40 5.52
N LEU A 172 16.13 -17.88 4.31
CA LEU A 172 15.06 -17.64 3.34
C LEU A 172 14.78 -18.85 2.42
N GLY A 173 15.58 -19.92 2.51
CA GLY A 173 15.45 -21.13 1.69
C GLY A 173 15.92 -20.97 0.25
N TYR A 174 16.90 -20.11 -0.02
CA TYR A 174 17.49 -19.92 -1.35
C TYR A 174 18.75 -20.77 -1.58
N PRO A 175 19.08 -21.09 -2.85
CA PRO A 175 20.34 -21.75 -3.19
C PRO A 175 21.54 -20.96 -2.66
N LEU A 176 22.49 -21.67 -2.03
CA LEU A 176 23.70 -21.06 -1.45
C LEU A 176 24.71 -20.61 -2.51
N GLU A 177 24.55 -21.04 -3.76
CA GLU A 177 25.42 -20.63 -4.85
C GLU A 177 25.34 -19.12 -5.13
N PRO A 178 26.46 -18.49 -5.55
CA PRO A 178 26.45 -17.09 -5.96
C PRO A 178 25.51 -16.86 -7.14
N SER A 179 24.68 -15.81 -7.05
CA SER A 179 23.74 -15.46 -8.13
C SER A 179 24.44 -14.97 -9.39
N GLU A 180 25.72 -14.59 -9.31
CA GLU A 180 26.54 -14.11 -10.43
C GLU A 180 26.69 -15.14 -11.56
N LYS A 181 26.55 -16.44 -11.25
CA LYS A 181 26.62 -17.54 -12.22
C LYS A 181 25.40 -17.63 -13.14
N LEU A 182 24.31 -16.92 -12.80
CA LEU A 182 23.10 -16.90 -13.61
C LEU A 182 23.29 -16.05 -14.88
N GLU A 183 22.51 -16.38 -15.91
CA GLU A 183 22.48 -15.65 -17.18
C GLU A 183 22.15 -14.17 -17.00
N ASP A 184 22.67 -13.31 -17.89
CA ASP A 184 22.46 -11.85 -17.83
C ASP A 184 20.98 -11.45 -17.99
N ASP A 185 20.19 -12.29 -18.65
CA ASP A 185 18.75 -12.08 -18.84
C ASP A 185 17.90 -12.51 -17.63
N ASN A 186 18.51 -13.11 -16.60
CA ASN A 186 17.79 -13.51 -15.40
C ASN A 186 17.86 -12.40 -14.32
N PRO A 187 16.73 -11.80 -13.90
CA PRO A 187 16.72 -10.77 -12.86
C PRO A 187 17.24 -11.28 -11.50
N ALA A 188 17.20 -12.59 -11.27
CA ALA A 188 17.77 -13.22 -10.07
C ALA A 188 19.30 -13.08 -9.99
N LYS A 189 20.00 -12.78 -11.09
CA LYS A 189 21.44 -12.51 -11.09
C LYS A 189 21.85 -11.43 -10.09
N GLN A 190 20.98 -10.42 -9.92
CA GLN A 190 21.23 -9.28 -9.03
C GLN A 190 20.77 -9.51 -7.58
N PHE A 191 20.23 -10.70 -7.28
CA PHE A 191 19.61 -10.99 -5.99
C PHE A 191 20.57 -10.79 -4.83
N ASP A 192 21.82 -11.26 -4.95
CA ASP A 192 22.84 -11.14 -3.89
C ASP A 192 23.14 -9.67 -3.55
N THR A 193 23.20 -8.82 -4.57
CA THR A 193 23.40 -7.37 -4.40
C THR A 193 22.19 -6.70 -3.75
N LEU A 194 20.96 -7.06 -4.17
CA LEU A 194 19.75 -6.48 -3.60
C LEU A 194 19.50 -6.97 -2.17
N LEU A 195 19.82 -8.24 -1.89
CA LEU A 195 19.73 -8.82 -0.55
C LEU A 195 20.73 -8.15 0.40
N TYR A 196 21.97 -7.91 -0.05
CA TYR A 196 22.93 -7.07 0.67
C TYR A 196 22.31 -5.72 1.04
N LEU A 197 21.84 -4.97 0.04
CA LEU A 197 21.24 -3.64 0.23
C LEU A 197 20.03 -3.67 1.17
N ALA A 198 19.24 -4.74 1.19
CA ALA A 198 18.08 -4.88 2.06
C ALA A 198 18.47 -4.84 3.55
N PHE A 199 19.62 -5.39 3.93
CA PHE A 199 20.12 -5.35 5.31
C PHE A 199 20.87 -4.05 5.68
N GLN A 200 21.23 -3.20 4.70
CA GLN A 200 21.97 -1.96 4.95
C GLN A 200 21.09 -0.79 5.44
N HIS A 201 20.51 -0.93 6.63
CA HIS A 201 19.59 0.08 7.19
C HIS A 201 20.31 1.31 7.77
N PRO A 202 19.74 2.52 7.66
CA PRO A 202 20.40 3.77 8.06
C PRO A 202 20.44 4.02 9.59
N PHE A 203 19.85 3.13 10.38
CA PHE A 203 19.61 3.34 11.82
C PHE A 203 20.66 2.70 12.75
N GLY A 204 21.63 1.95 12.20
CA GLY A 204 22.72 1.34 12.99
C GLY A 204 23.93 2.27 13.12
N GLU A 205 24.71 2.08 14.18
CA GLU A 205 25.93 2.86 14.47
C GLU A 205 27.15 2.51 13.60
N GLY A 206 27.01 1.56 12.67
CA GLY A 206 28.09 1.12 11.79
C GLY A 206 28.54 2.20 10.79
N GLU A 207 29.86 2.35 10.61
CA GLU A 207 30.42 3.22 9.57
C GLU A 207 30.04 2.79 8.14
N ARG A 208 29.72 1.51 7.95
CA ARG A 208 29.39 0.87 6.65
C ARG A 208 28.15 1.49 5.99
N THR A 209 27.12 1.83 6.77
CA THR A 209 25.84 2.40 6.29
C THR A 209 25.90 3.91 6.00
N LYS A 210 27.06 4.56 6.16
CA LYS A 210 27.25 5.99 5.85
C LYS A 210 27.35 6.27 4.35
N ALA A 211 27.71 5.27 3.54
CA ALA A 211 27.86 5.46 2.09
C ALA A 211 26.52 5.82 1.44
N ARG A 212 26.50 6.96 0.72
CA ARG A 212 25.26 7.52 0.15
C ARG A 212 24.55 6.56 -0.81
N HIS A 213 25.31 5.84 -1.64
CA HIS A 213 24.75 4.94 -2.65
C HIS A 213 24.08 3.71 -2.01
N ILE A 214 24.66 3.16 -0.94
CA ILE A 214 24.09 2.05 -0.17
C ILE A 214 22.80 2.48 0.52
N ARG A 215 22.84 3.59 1.26
CA ARG A 215 21.67 4.13 1.94
C ARG A 215 20.53 4.44 0.97
N ASN A 216 20.86 4.97 -0.20
CA ASN A 216 19.89 5.23 -1.25
C ASN A 216 19.30 3.91 -1.78
N GLY A 217 20.12 2.91 -2.09
CA GLY A 217 19.68 1.58 -2.53
C GLY A 217 18.72 0.93 -1.54
N HIS A 218 19.11 0.82 -0.26
CA HIS A 218 18.25 0.31 0.81
C HIS A 218 16.92 1.07 0.89
N SER A 219 16.97 2.41 0.91
CA SER A 219 15.75 3.23 1.03
C SER A 219 14.80 3.04 -0.15
N ARG A 220 15.29 2.76 -1.36
CA ARG A 220 14.49 2.53 -2.57
C ARG A 220 13.80 1.16 -2.52
N LEU A 221 14.52 0.12 -2.10
CA LEU A 221 13.95 -1.21 -1.85
C LEU A 221 12.88 -1.16 -0.76
N TRP A 222 13.18 -0.49 0.35
CA TRP A 222 12.25 -0.24 1.45
C TRP A 222 10.95 0.45 0.99
N PHE A 223 11.08 1.47 0.14
CA PHE A 223 9.94 2.19 -0.44
C PHE A 223 9.08 1.27 -1.32
N LEU A 224 9.68 0.47 -2.19
CA LEU A 224 8.95 -0.45 -3.06
C LEU A 224 8.25 -1.55 -2.26
N GLY A 225 9.00 -2.21 -1.38
CA GLY A 225 8.53 -3.40 -0.68
C GLY A 225 7.38 -3.13 0.29
N GLN A 226 7.22 -1.90 0.78
CA GLN A 226 6.02 -1.50 1.50
C GLN A 226 4.75 -1.82 0.69
N TYR A 227 4.68 -1.36 -0.56
CA TYR A 227 3.49 -1.51 -1.39
C TYR A 227 3.32 -2.92 -1.94
N VAL A 228 4.43 -3.64 -2.14
CA VAL A 228 4.41 -5.07 -2.52
C VAL A 228 3.71 -5.89 -1.44
N ILE A 229 4.11 -5.73 -0.17
CA ILE A 229 3.53 -6.48 0.95
C ILE A 229 2.06 -6.11 1.15
N GLU A 230 1.74 -4.82 1.07
CA GLU A 230 0.35 -4.36 1.20
C GLU A 230 -0.54 -4.97 0.11
N LEU A 231 -0.07 -5.06 -1.14
CA LEU A 231 -0.79 -5.70 -2.23
C LEU A 231 -0.92 -7.21 -2.02
N ALA A 232 0.17 -7.90 -1.65
CA ALA A 232 0.19 -9.35 -1.43
C ALA A 232 -0.84 -9.78 -0.38
N PHE A 233 -0.87 -9.12 0.77
CA PHE A 233 -1.87 -9.45 1.80
C PHE A 233 -3.29 -9.08 1.36
N SER A 234 -3.49 -7.98 0.63
CA SER A 234 -4.82 -7.63 0.10
C SER A 234 -5.35 -8.68 -0.87
N GLU A 235 -4.53 -9.15 -1.81
CA GLU A 235 -4.89 -10.22 -2.74
C GLU A 235 -5.19 -11.54 -2.02
N PHE A 236 -4.34 -11.91 -1.06
CA PHE A 236 -4.51 -13.14 -0.28
C PHE A 236 -5.80 -13.12 0.53
N PHE A 237 -6.05 -12.07 1.32
CA PHE A 237 -7.23 -12.01 2.17
C PHE A 237 -8.54 -11.83 1.40
N LEU A 238 -8.51 -11.18 0.24
CA LEU A 238 -9.70 -11.10 -0.62
C LEU A 238 -10.11 -12.49 -1.11
N GLN A 239 -9.15 -13.31 -1.53
CA GLN A 239 -9.39 -14.67 -2.02
C GLN A 239 -9.73 -15.64 -0.90
N LYS A 240 -9.08 -15.51 0.26
CA LYS A 240 -9.32 -16.35 1.42
C LYS A 240 -10.68 -16.08 2.08
N TYR A 241 -11.10 -14.81 2.12
CA TYR A 241 -12.34 -14.38 2.75
C TYR A 241 -13.27 -13.67 1.74
N PRO A 242 -14.02 -14.43 0.92
CA PRO A 242 -14.76 -13.90 -0.22
C PRO A 242 -15.98 -13.03 0.17
N ARG A 243 -16.58 -13.20 1.36
CA ARG A 243 -17.73 -12.42 1.82
C ARG A 243 -17.39 -11.37 2.88
N GLU A 244 -16.23 -11.45 3.52
CA GLU A 244 -15.79 -10.41 4.46
C GLU A 244 -15.70 -9.03 3.77
N SER A 245 -15.96 -7.96 4.51
CA SER A 245 -15.75 -6.61 4.00
C SER A 245 -14.28 -6.20 4.07
N PRO A 246 -13.83 -5.18 3.30
CA PRO A 246 -12.43 -4.74 3.35
C PRO A 246 -11.95 -4.19 4.71
N GLY A 247 -12.86 -3.85 5.62
CA GLY A 247 -12.51 -3.32 6.96
C GLY A 247 -11.74 -4.35 7.81
N PRO A 248 -12.35 -5.51 8.14
CA PRO A 248 -11.69 -6.66 8.77
C PRO A 248 -10.37 -7.05 8.10
N MET A 249 -10.32 -7.10 6.77
CA MET A 249 -9.09 -7.43 6.03
C MET A 249 -7.94 -6.47 6.34
N ARG A 250 -8.23 -5.16 6.39
CA ARG A 250 -7.22 -4.14 6.76
C ARG A 250 -6.68 -4.33 8.17
N GLU A 251 -7.51 -4.80 9.11
CA GLU A 251 -7.08 -5.13 10.47
C GLU A 251 -6.12 -6.32 10.48
N ARG A 252 -6.45 -7.40 9.74
CA ARG A 252 -5.56 -8.56 9.58
C ARG A 252 -4.20 -8.16 9.00
N VAL A 253 -4.19 -7.36 7.92
CA VAL A 253 -2.95 -6.84 7.33
C VAL A 253 -2.16 -6.02 8.35
N TYR A 254 -2.82 -5.14 9.10
CA TYR A 254 -2.16 -4.30 10.10
C TYR A 254 -1.58 -5.11 11.27
N ALA A 255 -2.27 -6.17 11.70
CA ALA A 255 -1.77 -7.06 12.74
C ALA A 255 -0.51 -7.79 12.29
N LEU A 256 -0.48 -8.29 11.05
CA LEU A 256 0.69 -9.01 10.51
C LEU A 256 1.87 -8.08 10.18
N THR A 257 1.60 -6.89 9.64
CA THR A 257 2.63 -5.94 9.15
C THR A 257 2.89 -4.77 10.12
N GLY A 258 2.31 -4.83 11.31
CA GLY A 258 2.46 -3.81 12.32
C GLY A 258 3.92 -3.69 12.80
N LYS A 259 4.38 -2.45 13.03
CA LYS A 259 5.76 -2.16 13.51
C LYS A 259 6.16 -2.93 14.78
N HIS A 260 5.18 -3.34 15.57
CA HIS A 260 5.37 -4.04 16.84
C HIS A 260 5.49 -5.55 16.67
N VAL A 261 4.96 -6.12 15.58
CA VAL A 261 5.01 -7.56 15.29
C VAL A 261 6.20 -7.90 14.39
N MET A 262 6.69 -6.97 13.57
CA MET A 262 7.85 -7.18 12.70
C MET A 262 9.09 -7.77 13.39
N PRO A 263 9.47 -7.38 14.63
CA PRO A 263 10.59 -8.02 15.33
C PRO A 263 10.35 -9.51 15.62
N LYS A 264 9.11 -9.93 15.92
CA LYS A 264 8.72 -11.33 16.09
C LYS A 264 9.01 -12.12 14.82
N TRP A 265 8.66 -11.56 13.66
CA TRP A 265 8.86 -12.21 12.37
C TRP A 265 10.32 -12.29 11.95
N ILE A 266 11.10 -11.22 12.13
CA ILE A 266 12.56 -11.25 11.87
C ILE A 266 13.25 -12.31 12.76
N LYS A 267 12.81 -12.46 14.01
CA LYS A 267 13.31 -13.51 14.91
C LYS A 267 12.89 -14.91 14.45
N ALA A 268 11.65 -15.08 14.03
CA ALA A 268 11.12 -16.36 13.54
C ALA A 268 11.89 -16.85 12.31
N ALA A 269 12.26 -15.94 11.41
CA ALA A 269 13.10 -16.23 10.25
C ALA A 269 14.61 -16.35 10.58
N SER A 270 15.02 -16.25 11.85
CA SER A 270 16.43 -16.27 12.28
C SER A 270 17.30 -15.18 11.63
N LEU A 271 16.73 -14.02 11.28
CA LEU A 271 17.43 -12.92 10.60
C LEU A 271 17.91 -11.81 11.58
N GLN A 272 17.67 -11.97 12.89
CA GLN A 272 17.94 -10.94 13.89
C GLN A 272 19.42 -10.53 13.96
N ASN A 273 20.34 -11.48 13.78
CA ASN A 273 21.79 -11.23 13.85
C ASN A 273 22.27 -10.40 12.65
N LEU A 274 21.59 -10.52 11.50
CA LEU A 274 21.91 -9.75 10.30
C LEU A 274 21.44 -8.30 10.39
N VAL A 275 20.33 -8.07 11.10
CA VAL A 275 19.81 -6.72 11.38
C VAL A 275 20.64 -6.06 12.48
N PHE A 276 20.95 -6.80 13.55
CA PHE A 276 21.69 -6.31 14.70
C PHE A 276 22.88 -7.23 15.02
N PRO A 277 24.04 -7.03 14.37
CA PRO A 277 25.19 -7.93 14.52
C PRO A 277 25.77 -8.03 15.93
N TYR A 278 25.62 -6.98 16.74
CA TYR A 278 26.24 -6.87 18.07
C TYR A 278 25.23 -6.72 19.21
N ASP A 279 23.96 -6.45 18.89
CA ASP A 279 22.94 -6.15 19.88
C ASP A 279 21.92 -7.28 20.00
N GLU A 280 21.57 -7.64 21.23
CA GLU A 280 20.44 -8.52 21.48
C GLU A 280 19.12 -7.77 21.27
N MET A 281 18.40 -8.11 20.20
CA MET A 281 17.15 -7.46 19.80
C MET A 281 16.09 -7.36 20.92
N ASP A 282 16.04 -8.32 21.86
CA ASP A 282 15.07 -8.32 22.95
C ASP A 282 15.38 -7.30 24.05
N LYS A 283 16.67 -6.96 24.24
CA LYS A 283 17.13 -5.97 25.22
C LYS A 283 17.05 -4.53 24.71
N MET A 284 16.89 -4.35 23.41
CA MET A 284 16.85 -3.02 22.78
C MET A 284 15.58 -2.23 23.10
N ILE A 285 15.74 -0.91 23.18
CA ILE A 285 14.61 0.01 23.35
C ILE A 285 13.71 -0.07 22.11
N ARG A 286 12.40 -0.18 22.34
CA ARG A 286 11.37 -0.29 21.29
C ARG A 286 11.54 0.74 20.16
N LYS A 287 11.85 1.99 20.50
CA LYS A 287 12.03 3.10 19.54
C LYS A 287 13.23 2.90 18.61
N GLU A 288 14.27 2.22 19.08
CA GLU A 288 15.48 1.92 18.31
C GLU A 288 15.34 0.61 17.56
N ARG A 289 14.62 -0.35 18.11
CA ARG A 289 14.38 -1.68 17.52
C ARG A 289 13.39 -1.69 16.36
N GLU A 290 12.22 -1.09 16.52
CA GLU A 290 11.12 -1.23 15.54
C GLU A 290 11.45 -0.61 14.16
N PRO A 291 12.05 0.60 14.05
CA PRO A 291 12.30 1.22 12.75
C PRO A 291 13.30 0.47 11.84
N PRO A 292 14.48 0.01 12.32
CA PRO A 292 15.40 -0.79 11.51
C PRO A 292 14.78 -2.09 11.02
N VAL A 293 14.18 -2.87 11.92
CA VAL A 293 13.49 -4.14 11.59
C VAL A 293 12.43 -3.91 10.51
N LYS A 294 11.59 -2.89 10.70
CA LYS A 294 10.58 -2.51 9.71
C LYS A 294 11.20 -2.14 8.36
N SER A 295 12.33 -1.42 8.38
CA SER A 295 13.00 -1.01 7.16
C SER A 295 13.60 -2.18 6.38
N VAL A 296 14.25 -3.12 7.09
CA VAL A 296 14.82 -4.34 6.49
C VAL A 296 13.70 -5.24 5.98
N PHE A 297 12.66 -5.48 6.79
CA PHE A 297 11.55 -6.34 6.40
C PHE A 297 10.93 -5.89 5.07
N TRP A 298 10.58 -4.60 4.92
CA TRP A 298 10.08 -4.10 3.63
C TRP A 298 11.14 -4.15 2.53
N ALA A 299 12.40 -3.80 2.80
CA ALA A 299 13.45 -3.84 1.78
C ALA A 299 13.69 -5.25 1.23
N LEU A 300 13.61 -6.29 2.08
CA LEU A 300 13.71 -7.70 1.69
C LEU A 300 12.65 -8.08 0.66
N PHE A 301 11.39 -7.77 0.92
CA PHE A 301 10.31 -8.06 -0.02
C PHE A 301 10.37 -7.18 -1.29
N GLY A 302 10.94 -5.98 -1.19
CA GLY A 302 11.29 -5.18 -2.37
C GLY A 302 12.31 -5.89 -3.28
N ALA A 303 13.36 -6.49 -2.70
CA ALA A 303 14.37 -7.24 -3.43
C ALA A 303 13.80 -8.53 -4.04
N ILE A 304 13.07 -9.32 -3.25
CA ILE A 304 12.44 -10.58 -3.70
C ILE A 304 11.48 -10.32 -4.86
N TYR A 305 10.64 -9.29 -4.74
CA TYR A 305 9.69 -8.92 -5.80
C TYR A 305 10.38 -8.56 -7.11
N LEU A 306 11.48 -7.82 -7.07
CA LEU A 306 12.23 -7.43 -8.26
C LEU A 306 12.88 -8.62 -8.96
N CYS A 307 13.38 -9.60 -8.20
CA CYS A 307 14.07 -10.76 -8.73
C CYS A 307 13.15 -11.90 -9.16
N PHE A 308 12.07 -12.17 -8.43
CA PHE A 308 11.26 -13.38 -8.58
C PHE A 308 9.75 -13.12 -8.72
N GLY A 309 9.28 -11.90 -8.46
CA GLY A 309 7.86 -11.52 -8.56
C GLY A 309 7.00 -11.88 -7.34
N MET A 310 5.67 -11.73 -7.48
CA MET A 310 4.70 -11.94 -6.39
C MET A 310 4.61 -13.38 -5.85
N PRO A 311 4.69 -14.46 -6.67
CA PRO A 311 4.61 -15.82 -6.15
C PRO A 311 5.65 -16.11 -5.05
N GLU A 312 6.86 -15.59 -5.25
CA GLU A 312 7.96 -15.77 -4.30
C GLU A 312 7.77 -14.94 -3.03
N VAL A 313 7.12 -13.77 -3.14
CA VAL A 313 6.72 -12.97 -1.97
C VAL A 313 5.80 -13.78 -1.05
N TYR A 314 4.82 -14.48 -1.62
CA TYR A 314 3.93 -15.36 -0.84
C TYR A 314 4.69 -16.50 -0.17
N ARG A 315 5.57 -17.19 -0.91
CA ARG A 315 6.40 -18.27 -0.37
C ARG A 315 7.21 -17.77 0.83
N VAL A 316 7.93 -16.67 0.68
CA VAL A 316 8.76 -16.15 1.77
C VAL A 316 7.91 -15.68 2.96
N LEU A 317 6.77 -15.00 2.75
CA LEU A 317 5.88 -14.57 3.83
C LEU A 317 5.37 -15.74 4.69
N PHE A 318 4.92 -16.82 4.05
CA PHE A 318 4.21 -17.89 4.74
C PHE A 318 5.09 -19.10 5.10
N GLU A 319 6.09 -19.42 4.28
CA GLU A 319 7.00 -20.54 4.51
C GLU A 319 8.22 -20.10 5.33
N ALA A 320 8.97 -19.11 4.88
CA ALA A 320 10.23 -18.71 5.53
C ALA A 320 9.98 -17.91 6.83
N PHE A 321 9.03 -16.98 6.81
CA PHE A 321 8.65 -16.21 8.00
C PHE A 321 7.61 -16.91 8.88
N GLY A 322 6.94 -17.97 8.38
CA GLY A 322 5.95 -18.73 9.13
C GLY A 322 4.75 -17.91 9.58
N MET A 323 4.35 -16.88 8.81
CA MET A 323 3.25 -16.00 9.21
C MET A 323 1.92 -16.75 9.17
N ASP A 324 1.27 -16.91 10.31
CA ASP A 324 -0.04 -17.54 10.36
C ASP A 324 -1.17 -16.49 10.21
N PRO A 325 -1.94 -16.50 9.11
CA PRO A 325 -3.09 -15.60 8.95
C PRO A 325 -4.25 -15.91 9.91
N GLU A 326 -4.26 -17.09 10.53
CA GLU A 326 -5.30 -17.51 11.49
C GLU A 326 -4.97 -17.22 12.95
N ASP A 327 -3.76 -16.73 13.28
CA ASP A 327 -3.36 -16.37 14.64
C ASP A 327 -4.43 -15.48 15.30
N GLU A 328 -4.85 -15.82 16.52
CA GLU A 328 -5.88 -15.10 17.29
C GLU A 328 -5.59 -13.59 17.38
N ASN A 329 -4.31 -13.21 17.46
CA ASN A 329 -3.89 -11.81 17.53
C ASN A 329 -4.13 -11.04 16.22
N CYS A 330 -4.26 -11.76 15.11
CA CYS A 330 -4.51 -11.21 13.78
C CYS A 330 -5.99 -11.17 13.42
N GLN A 331 -6.85 -11.80 14.22
CA GLN A 331 -8.29 -11.83 13.96
C GLN A 331 -8.90 -10.43 14.17
N PRO A 332 -9.73 -9.96 13.23
CA PRO A 332 -10.34 -8.65 13.30
C PRO A 332 -11.36 -8.60 14.45
N LYS A 333 -11.68 -7.38 14.91
CA LYS A 333 -12.73 -7.22 15.91
C LYS A 333 -14.06 -7.71 15.35
N LEU A 334 -14.74 -8.60 16.07
CA LEU A 334 -16.03 -9.14 15.66
C LEU A 334 -17.07 -8.01 15.59
N ARG A 335 -17.61 -7.73 14.40
CA ARG A 335 -18.62 -6.67 14.18
C ARG A 335 -19.98 -7.22 13.76
N ARG A 336 -19.99 -8.32 13.00
CA ARG A 336 -21.19 -9.02 12.54
C ARG A 336 -20.81 -10.45 12.19
N GLN A 337 -21.51 -11.43 12.75
CA GLN A 337 -21.35 -12.84 12.42
C GLN A 337 -22.13 -13.12 11.14
N LEU A 338 -21.48 -12.94 9.99
CA LEU A 338 -21.94 -13.55 8.74
C LEU A 338 -20.98 -14.69 8.47
N GLU A 339 -21.52 -15.88 8.19
CA GLU A 339 -20.70 -16.99 7.73
C GLU A 339 -20.00 -16.59 6.43
N ASP A 340 -18.67 -16.66 6.45
CA ASP A 340 -17.82 -16.36 5.30
C ASP A 340 -17.70 -17.58 4.40
N VAL A 341 -18.85 -18.07 3.94
CA VAL A 341 -18.94 -19.22 3.03
C VAL A 341 -19.62 -18.78 1.75
N ASP A 342 -18.89 -18.85 0.64
CA ASP A 342 -19.46 -18.60 -0.67
C ASP A 342 -20.00 -19.88 -1.30
N TYR A 343 -21.25 -20.19 -1.01
CA TYR A 343 -21.98 -21.33 -1.59
C TYR A 343 -22.23 -21.25 -3.11
N VAL A 344 -21.84 -20.14 -3.76
CA VAL A 344 -22.21 -19.88 -5.17
C VAL A 344 -21.02 -20.05 -6.11
N SER A 345 -19.79 -19.89 -5.62
CA SER A 345 -18.60 -20.07 -6.43
C SER A 345 -17.96 -21.41 -6.10
N VAL A 346 -17.89 -22.30 -7.09
CA VAL A 346 -17.27 -23.64 -6.96
C VAL A 346 -15.82 -23.56 -6.45
N GLU A 347 -15.11 -22.48 -6.78
CA GLU A 347 -13.73 -22.20 -6.35
C GLU A 347 -13.57 -22.00 -4.84
N PHE A 348 -14.64 -21.62 -4.15
CA PHE A 348 -14.66 -21.32 -2.72
C PHE A 348 -15.60 -22.27 -1.94
N GLU A 349 -16.15 -23.28 -2.61
CA GLU A 349 -17.10 -24.22 -2.02
C GLU A 349 -16.36 -25.26 -1.17
N GLY A 350 -16.64 -25.28 0.14
CA GLY A 350 -16.18 -26.34 1.05
C GLY A 350 -14.73 -26.26 1.57
N ARG A 351 -13.90 -25.29 1.15
CA ARG A 351 -12.53 -25.11 1.67
C ARG A 351 -12.03 -23.66 1.60
N GLN A 352 -11.39 -23.18 2.68
CA GLN A 352 -10.63 -21.94 2.66
C GLN A 352 -9.31 -22.13 1.90
N LEU A 353 -9.00 -21.22 0.98
CA LEU A 353 -7.79 -21.30 0.15
C LEU A 353 -6.52 -21.17 1.00
N GLY A 354 -5.55 -22.05 0.71
CA GLY A 354 -4.20 -21.97 1.24
C GLY A 354 -3.36 -20.93 0.50
N TRP A 355 -2.27 -20.46 1.11
CA TRP A 355 -1.38 -19.51 0.43
C TRP A 355 -0.66 -20.13 -0.77
N GLN A 356 -0.39 -21.44 -0.76
CA GLN A 356 0.20 -22.16 -1.88
C GLN A 356 -0.71 -22.12 -3.11
N GLU A 357 -2.02 -22.24 -2.89
CA GLU A 357 -3.02 -22.19 -3.97
C GLU A 357 -3.14 -20.78 -4.56
N VAL A 358 -2.94 -19.74 -3.73
CA VAL A 358 -2.88 -18.33 -4.17
C VAL A 358 -1.55 -18.04 -4.89
N ALA A 359 -0.43 -18.57 -4.43
CA ALA A 359 0.89 -18.34 -5.03
C ALA A 359 1.07 -19.12 -6.35
N ALA A 360 0.56 -20.35 -6.42
CA ALA A 360 0.56 -21.18 -7.62
C ALA A 360 -0.40 -20.67 -8.70
N TYR A 361 -1.32 -19.76 -8.33
CA TYR A 361 -2.20 -19.11 -9.27
C TYR A 361 -1.40 -18.18 -10.19
N ARG A 362 -0.97 -18.73 -11.34
CA ARG A 362 -0.56 -17.94 -12.49
C ARG A 362 -1.77 -17.84 -13.41
N PRO A 363 -2.35 -16.65 -13.63
CA PRO A 363 -3.32 -16.50 -14.71
C PRO A 363 -2.58 -16.86 -16.01
N PRO A 364 -2.95 -17.94 -16.72
CA PRO A 364 -2.31 -18.30 -17.98
C PRO A 364 -2.54 -17.18 -19.00
N GLU A 365 -1.57 -16.93 -19.88
CA GLU A 365 -1.70 -15.97 -20.99
C GLU A 365 -2.97 -16.24 -21.82
N ASP A 366 -3.36 -17.51 -21.90
CA ASP A 366 -4.56 -18.02 -22.57
C ASP A 366 -5.64 -18.56 -21.60
N ALA A 367 -5.72 -18.11 -20.33
CA ALA A 367 -6.81 -18.58 -19.46
C ALA A 367 -7.26 -17.59 -18.38
N LEU A 368 -7.95 -16.54 -18.81
CA LEU A 368 -8.99 -15.95 -17.95
C LEU A 368 -10.12 -16.94 -17.60
N PHE A 369 -10.20 -18.08 -18.27
CA PHE A 369 -11.35 -19.00 -18.20
C PHE A 369 -11.18 -20.23 -17.32
N ALA A 370 -10.00 -20.48 -16.76
CA ALA A 370 -9.89 -21.59 -15.83
C ALA A 370 -10.47 -21.18 -14.46
N HIS A 371 -9.95 -20.14 -13.82
CA HIS A 371 -10.36 -19.74 -12.47
C HIS A 371 -10.00 -18.27 -12.16
N PRO A 372 -10.75 -17.22 -12.57
CA PRO A 372 -10.41 -15.84 -12.27
C PRO A 372 -10.70 -15.51 -10.79
N ARG A 373 -9.96 -16.15 -9.87
CA ARG A 373 -10.24 -16.23 -8.43
C ARG A 373 -10.33 -14.86 -7.77
N LEU A 374 -9.39 -13.96 -8.08
CA LEU A 374 -9.42 -12.60 -7.53
C LEU A 374 -10.62 -11.80 -8.05
N PHE A 375 -10.98 -11.97 -9.33
CA PHE A 375 -12.19 -11.37 -9.88
C PHE A 375 -13.43 -11.95 -9.19
N ARG A 376 -13.56 -13.27 -9.01
CA ARG A 376 -14.70 -13.93 -8.33
C ARG A 376 -14.78 -13.60 -6.83
N ALA A 377 -13.64 -13.37 -6.20
CA ALA A 377 -13.57 -12.84 -4.86
C ALA A 377 -14.13 -11.42 -4.77
N CYS A 378 -13.98 -10.59 -5.81
CA CYS A 378 -14.46 -9.21 -5.80
C CYS A 378 -15.87 -9.04 -6.38
N VAL A 379 -16.18 -9.76 -7.46
CA VAL A 379 -17.41 -9.71 -8.25
C VAL A 379 -18.22 -10.96 -7.96
N PRO A 380 -19.41 -10.84 -7.37
CA PRO A 380 -20.20 -12.01 -7.00
C PRO A 380 -20.72 -12.76 -8.24
N PRO A 381 -20.81 -14.09 -8.18
CA PRO A 381 -21.61 -14.84 -9.13
C PRO A 381 -23.08 -14.38 -9.05
N GLY A 382 -23.76 -14.35 -10.20
CA GLY A 382 -25.11 -13.79 -10.29
C GLY A 382 -25.18 -12.36 -10.80
N MET A 383 -24.05 -11.67 -11.00
CA MET A 383 -24.03 -10.35 -11.65
C MET A 383 -24.66 -10.38 -13.07
N HIS A 384 -24.66 -11.52 -13.74
CA HIS A 384 -25.34 -11.69 -15.03
C HIS A 384 -26.85 -11.40 -14.96
N ARG A 385 -27.49 -11.53 -13.78
CA ARG A 385 -28.92 -11.20 -13.59
C ARG A 385 -29.21 -9.72 -13.78
N PHE A 386 -28.20 -8.86 -13.64
CA PHE A 386 -28.34 -7.43 -13.85
C PHE A 386 -28.02 -7.00 -15.29
N ARG A 387 -27.78 -7.95 -16.21
CA ARG A 387 -27.62 -7.65 -17.64
C ARG A 387 -28.93 -7.16 -18.25
N GLY A 388 -28.80 -6.34 -19.28
CA GLY A 388 -29.96 -5.78 -19.99
C GLY A 388 -30.75 -4.77 -19.16
N ASN A 389 -30.21 -4.31 -18.04
CA ASN A 389 -30.77 -3.16 -17.35
C ASN A 389 -30.46 -1.86 -18.12
N ILE A 390 -31.16 -0.77 -17.76
CA ILE A 390 -31.02 0.53 -18.41
C ILE A 390 -29.56 1.02 -18.37
N TRP A 391 -28.84 0.76 -17.28
CA TRP A 391 -27.44 1.15 -17.16
C TRP A 391 -26.52 0.39 -18.15
N ASP A 392 -26.76 -0.91 -18.33
CA ASP A 392 -26.02 -1.80 -19.21
C ASP A 392 -26.20 -1.44 -20.70
N PHE A 393 -27.37 -0.90 -21.05
CA PHE A 393 -27.70 -0.44 -22.40
C PHE A 393 -27.19 1.00 -22.66
N ASP A 394 -27.51 1.96 -21.77
CA ASP A 394 -27.25 3.38 -22.03
C ASP A 394 -25.90 3.88 -21.51
N CYS A 395 -25.45 3.37 -20.37
CA CYS A 395 -24.30 3.92 -19.64
C CYS A 395 -23.03 3.13 -19.95
N ARG A 396 -23.09 1.80 -19.97
CA ARG A 396 -21.93 0.93 -20.20
C ARG A 396 -21.17 1.28 -21.50
N PRO A 397 -21.80 1.46 -22.68
CA PRO A 397 -21.06 1.79 -23.90
C PRO A 397 -20.27 3.09 -23.78
N LYS A 398 -20.86 4.13 -23.17
CA LYS A 398 -20.21 5.44 -22.95
C LYS A 398 -19.03 5.33 -22.00
N VAL A 399 -19.16 4.54 -20.93
CA VAL A 399 -18.09 4.26 -19.98
C VAL A 399 -16.95 3.49 -20.65
N MET A 400 -17.28 2.46 -21.44
CA MET A 400 -16.28 1.67 -22.16
C MET A 400 -15.52 2.53 -23.16
N GLU A 401 -16.21 3.35 -23.94
CA GLU A 401 -15.60 4.30 -24.88
C GLU A 401 -14.66 5.26 -24.17
N ALA A 402 -15.11 5.89 -23.08
CA ALA A 402 -14.31 6.84 -22.31
C ALA A 402 -13.04 6.22 -21.69
N LEU A 403 -13.08 4.92 -21.38
CA LEU A 403 -11.95 4.15 -20.84
C LEU A 403 -11.09 3.49 -21.94
N GLY A 404 -11.50 3.57 -23.21
CA GLY A 404 -10.80 2.98 -24.35
C GLY A 404 -10.93 1.46 -24.44
N TYR A 405 -12.09 0.90 -24.08
CA TYR A 405 -12.43 -0.51 -24.22
C TYR A 405 -13.41 -0.75 -25.39
N PRO A 406 -13.43 -1.96 -25.99
CA PRO A 406 -12.53 -3.09 -25.74
C PRO A 406 -11.09 -2.81 -26.22
N LEU A 407 -10.11 -3.47 -25.62
CA LEU A 407 -8.72 -3.36 -26.06
C LEU A 407 -8.51 -4.11 -27.38
N GLN A 408 -7.62 -3.61 -28.24
CA GLN A 408 -7.23 -4.26 -29.51
C GLN A 408 -6.37 -5.53 -29.33
N MET A 409 -6.36 -6.13 -28.13
CA MET A 409 -5.60 -7.32 -27.83
C MET A 409 -6.41 -8.54 -28.22
N THR A 410 -5.87 -9.35 -29.12
CA THR A 410 -6.44 -10.65 -29.49
C THR A 410 -5.69 -11.72 -28.71
N ASP A 411 -6.40 -12.43 -27.83
CA ASP A 411 -5.86 -13.65 -27.25
C ASP A 411 -5.71 -14.70 -28.36
N ARG A 412 -4.91 -15.75 -28.14
CA ARG A 412 -4.77 -16.82 -29.14
C ARG A 412 -6.10 -17.50 -29.48
N ILE A 413 -7.05 -17.45 -28.54
CA ILE A 413 -8.38 -18.06 -28.61
C ILE A 413 -9.43 -16.94 -28.48
N PRO A 414 -10.30 -16.71 -29.49
CA PRO A 414 -11.24 -15.60 -29.50
C PRO A 414 -12.31 -15.67 -28.40
N GLU A 415 -12.70 -16.87 -27.98
CA GLU A 415 -13.67 -17.09 -26.90
C GLU A 415 -13.16 -16.49 -25.57
N ILE A 416 -11.85 -16.44 -25.37
CA ILE A 416 -11.23 -15.84 -24.18
C ILE A 416 -11.39 -14.33 -24.21
N THR A 417 -11.14 -13.73 -25.36
CA THR A 417 -11.29 -12.29 -25.54
C THR A 417 -12.74 -11.88 -25.32
N GLU A 418 -13.70 -12.65 -25.87
CA GLU A 418 -15.13 -12.41 -25.66
C GLU A 418 -15.50 -12.47 -24.19
N ALA A 419 -15.09 -13.54 -23.51
CA ALA A 419 -15.53 -13.75 -22.16
C ALA A 419 -14.81 -12.80 -21.15
N ARG A 420 -13.59 -12.33 -21.47
CA ARG A 420 -12.93 -11.22 -20.75
C ARG A 420 -13.74 -9.93 -20.86
N ASN A 421 -14.21 -9.60 -22.06
CA ASN A 421 -15.03 -8.41 -22.29
C ASN A 421 -16.38 -8.49 -21.55
N ILE A 422 -16.93 -9.71 -21.44
CA ILE A 422 -18.11 -10.01 -20.62
C ILE A 422 -17.85 -9.72 -19.14
N GLU A 423 -16.74 -10.20 -18.57
CA GLU A 423 -16.37 -9.97 -17.17
C GLU A 423 -16.07 -8.50 -16.89
N LEU A 424 -15.38 -7.83 -17.81
CA LEU A 424 -15.16 -6.38 -17.77
C LEU A 424 -16.49 -5.64 -17.69
N GLY A 425 -17.46 -5.96 -18.55
CA GLY A 425 -18.78 -5.32 -18.54
C GLY A 425 -19.52 -5.49 -17.21
N LEU A 426 -19.54 -6.72 -16.67
CA LEU A 426 -20.17 -7.03 -15.38
C LEU A 426 -19.47 -6.30 -14.22
N GLY A 427 -18.15 -6.31 -14.23
CA GLY A 427 -17.35 -5.63 -13.22
C GLY A 427 -17.48 -4.10 -13.29
N LEU A 428 -17.59 -3.53 -14.48
CA LEU A 428 -17.76 -2.08 -14.65
C LEU A 428 -19.05 -1.63 -14.00
N GLN A 429 -20.16 -2.35 -14.22
CA GLN A 429 -21.41 -2.05 -13.53
C GLN A 429 -21.25 -2.07 -12.01
N LEU A 430 -20.51 -3.04 -11.48
CA LEU A 430 -20.23 -3.13 -10.04
C LEU A 430 -19.38 -1.96 -9.54
N CYS A 431 -18.38 -1.51 -10.30
CA CYS A 431 -17.55 -0.34 -9.97
C CYS A 431 -18.37 0.94 -9.77
N PHE A 432 -19.49 1.08 -10.48
CA PHE A 432 -20.38 2.23 -10.36
C PHE A 432 -21.52 2.02 -9.35
N LEU A 433 -21.62 0.84 -8.72
CA LEU A 433 -22.68 0.52 -7.76
C LEU A 433 -22.29 0.94 -6.33
N HIS A 434 -22.93 2.01 -5.84
CA HIS A 434 -22.63 2.55 -4.51
C HIS A 434 -23.12 1.63 -3.37
N PRO A 435 -22.37 1.52 -2.25
CA PRO A 435 -22.76 0.75 -1.06
C PRO A 435 -24.17 1.03 -0.51
N SER A 436 -24.76 2.19 -0.78
CA SER A 436 -26.12 2.49 -0.30
C SER A 436 -27.23 1.69 -0.98
N LYS A 437 -26.96 1.04 -2.12
CA LYS A 437 -27.99 0.34 -2.91
C LYS A 437 -28.22 -1.09 -2.44
N HIS A 438 -27.26 -2.00 -2.65
CA HIS A 438 -27.43 -3.44 -2.40
C HIS A 438 -26.46 -4.04 -1.36
N LYS A 439 -25.66 -3.24 -0.66
CA LYS A 439 -24.66 -3.75 0.31
C LYS A 439 -25.26 -4.62 1.42
N PHE A 440 -26.49 -4.30 1.86
CA PHE A 440 -27.17 -5.06 2.90
C PHE A 440 -27.76 -6.37 2.39
N GLU A 441 -27.94 -6.54 1.08
CA GLU A 441 -28.37 -7.80 0.47
C GLU A 441 -27.18 -8.74 0.29
N HIS A 442 -26.04 -8.23 -0.20
CA HIS A 442 -24.81 -9.01 -0.32
C HIS A 442 -23.57 -8.11 -0.20
N PRO A 443 -22.56 -8.48 0.61
CA PRO A 443 -21.37 -7.65 0.84
C PRO A 443 -20.56 -7.36 -0.44
N ARG A 444 -20.56 -8.31 -1.39
CA ARG A 444 -19.97 -8.13 -2.73
C ARG A 444 -20.78 -7.31 -3.74
N PHE A 445 -22.05 -6.95 -3.49
CA PHE A 445 -22.84 -6.10 -4.40
C PHE A 445 -22.56 -4.60 -4.20
N CYS A 446 -21.27 -4.24 -4.16
CA CYS A 446 -20.81 -2.86 -4.21
C CYS A 446 -19.33 -2.81 -4.63
N PHE A 447 -18.85 -1.62 -4.97
CA PHE A 447 -17.48 -1.43 -5.44
C PHE A 447 -16.39 -1.59 -4.35
N GLU A 448 -16.71 -1.72 -3.05
CA GLU A 448 -15.72 -1.59 -1.95
C GLU A 448 -14.55 -2.57 -2.04
N ARG A 449 -14.77 -3.80 -2.53
CA ARG A 449 -13.71 -4.81 -2.68
C ARG A 449 -12.77 -4.47 -3.85
N LEU A 450 -13.34 -4.03 -4.98
CA LEU A 450 -12.58 -3.54 -6.13
C LEU A 450 -11.84 -2.24 -5.79
N GLU A 451 -12.45 -1.34 -5.01
CA GLU A 451 -11.80 -0.14 -4.47
C GLU A 451 -10.57 -0.51 -3.65
N TYR A 452 -10.70 -1.51 -2.77
CA TYR A 452 -9.61 -1.91 -1.88
C TYR A 452 -8.39 -2.43 -2.65
N VAL A 453 -8.57 -3.39 -3.57
CA VAL A 453 -7.47 -3.90 -4.40
C VAL A 453 -6.95 -2.82 -5.36
N GLY A 454 -7.87 -2.02 -5.91
CA GLY A 454 -7.58 -0.91 -6.82
C GLY A 454 -6.67 0.16 -6.20
N GLN A 455 -6.92 0.51 -4.94
CA GLN A 455 -6.04 1.41 -4.19
C GLN A 455 -4.61 0.83 -4.08
N LYS A 456 -4.48 -0.45 -3.75
CA LYS A 456 -3.17 -1.10 -3.53
C LYS A 456 -2.37 -1.24 -4.81
N ILE A 457 -3.01 -1.64 -5.90
CA ILE A 457 -2.32 -1.77 -7.19
C ILE A 457 -1.90 -0.41 -7.76
N GLN A 458 -2.72 0.64 -7.57
CA GLN A 458 -2.32 2.00 -7.95
C GLN A 458 -1.09 2.47 -7.18
N ASP A 459 -1.03 2.18 -5.87
CA ASP A 459 0.11 2.53 -5.04
C ASP A 459 1.39 1.86 -5.54
N LEU A 460 1.34 0.55 -5.87
CA LEU A 460 2.48 -0.19 -6.42
C LEU A 460 2.90 0.33 -7.80
N VAL A 461 1.94 0.51 -8.72
CA VAL A 461 2.22 0.98 -10.09
C VAL A 461 2.86 2.38 -10.09
N MET A 462 2.35 3.29 -9.24
CA MET A 462 2.96 4.61 -9.08
C MET A 462 4.36 4.52 -8.47
N ALA A 463 4.58 3.63 -7.49
CA ALA A 463 5.89 3.43 -6.89
C ALA A 463 6.93 2.94 -7.92
N GLU A 464 6.56 1.96 -8.76
CA GLU A 464 7.41 1.47 -9.86
C GLU A 464 7.77 2.60 -10.83
N ARG A 465 6.78 3.39 -11.27
CA ARG A 465 7.02 4.49 -12.21
C ARG A 465 7.92 5.58 -11.62
N LEU A 466 7.73 5.92 -10.34
CA LEU A 466 8.56 6.92 -9.66
C LEU A 466 10.00 6.46 -9.51
N LEU A 467 10.24 5.17 -9.26
CA LEU A 467 11.59 4.59 -9.18
C LEU A 467 12.31 4.69 -10.53
N MET A 468 11.62 4.34 -11.62
CA MET A 468 12.16 4.43 -12.98
C MET A 468 12.40 5.88 -13.43
N LYS A 469 11.50 6.81 -13.06
CA LYS A 469 11.58 8.23 -13.44
C LYS A 469 12.66 8.99 -12.68
N HIS A 470 12.97 8.58 -11.45
CA HIS A 470 13.87 9.30 -10.56
C HIS A 470 14.98 8.37 -10.04
N LEU A 471 15.94 8.05 -10.89
CA LEU A 471 17.05 7.14 -10.59
C LEU A 471 17.87 7.58 -9.37
N ASP A 472 18.17 8.88 -9.23
CA ASP A 472 19.01 9.39 -8.14
C ASP A 472 18.26 9.68 -6.83
N ALA A 473 16.93 9.60 -6.83
CA ALA A 473 16.13 10.02 -5.69
C ALA A 473 16.18 8.98 -4.56
N PRO A 474 16.35 9.40 -3.30
CA PRO A 474 16.27 8.50 -2.14
C PRO A 474 14.81 8.07 -1.91
N GLY A 475 14.62 6.88 -1.35
CA GLY A 475 13.29 6.30 -1.10
C GLY A 475 12.37 7.18 -0.25
N ARG A 476 12.90 7.90 0.75
CA ARG A 476 12.09 8.85 1.56
C ARG A 476 11.51 9.99 0.72
N TRP A 477 12.26 10.48 -0.26
CA TRP A 477 11.76 11.52 -1.17
C TRP A 477 10.72 10.94 -2.13
N LEU A 478 10.94 9.73 -2.64
CA LEU A 478 9.98 9.01 -3.47
C LEU A 478 8.67 8.77 -2.74
N GLN A 479 8.73 8.39 -1.46
CA GLN A 479 7.56 8.19 -0.61
C GLN A 479 6.74 9.47 -0.45
N GLU A 480 7.39 10.61 -0.17
CA GLU A 480 6.70 11.89 -0.07
C GLU A 480 6.07 12.31 -1.41
N LYS A 481 6.79 12.10 -2.52
CA LYS A 481 6.27 12.38 -3.87
C LYS A 481 5.08 11.49 -4.23
N HIS A 482 5.20 10.19 -3.94
CA HIS A 482 4.12 9.20 -4.11
C HIS A 482 2.88 9.63 -3.35
N ARG A 483 3.00 9.94 -2.06
CA ARG A 483 1.87 10.37 -1.22
C ARG A 483 1.18 11.63 -1.75
N ARG A 484 1.92 12.56 -2.34
CA ARG A 484 1.36 13.79 -2.93
C ARG A 484 0.59 13.53 -4.23
N LEU A 485 1.07 12.60 -5.06
CA LEU A 485 0.40 12.20 -6.30
C LEU A 485 -0.85 11.37 -6.00
N MET A 486 -0.74 10.40 -5.09
CA MET A 486 -1.80 9.45 -4.74
C MET A 486 -2.80 9.99 -3.70
N MET A 487 -2.82 11.31 -3.42
CA MET A 487 -3.82 11.85 -2.50
C MET A 487 -5.22 11.62 -3.04
N ASN A 488 -6.12 11.12 -2.17
CA ASN A 488 -7.53 10.83 -2.49
C ASN A 488 -8.25 11.99 -3.19
N LYS A 489 -7.84 13.25 -2.95
CA LYS A 489 -8.41 14.44 -3.59
C LYS A 489 -8.19 14.46 -5.12
N PHE A 490 -7.03 13.99 -5.59
CA PHE A 490 -6.68 14.00 -7.01
C PHE A 490 -7.28 12.82 -7.75
N CYS A 491 -7.33 11.64 -7.12
CA CYS A 491 -7.95 10.46 -7.71
C CYS A 491 -9.38 10.80 -8.20
N GLY A 492 -10.32 11.19 -7.34
CA GLY A 492 -11.69 11.49 -7.81
C GLY A 492 -11.82 12.68 -8.77
N ARG A 493 -10.78 13.52 -8.96
CA ARG A 493 -10.80 14.63 -9.94
C ARG A 493 -10.80 14.10 -11.36
N TYR A 494 -9.95 13.12 -11.68
CA TYR A 494 -9.81 12.59 -13.03
C TYR A 494 -11.11 11.91 -13.52
N LEU A 495 -11.79 11.16 -12.65
CA LEU A 495 -13.12 10.61 -12.94
C LEU A 495 -14.14 11.70 -13.30
N ARG A 496 -14.07 12.85 -12.63
CA ARG A 496 -14.97 13.98 -12.89
C ARG A 496 -14.63 14.71 -14.19
N GLU A 497 -13.34 14.87 -14.50
CA GLU A 497 -12.87 15.46 -15.76
C GLU A 497 -13.29 14.62 -16.98
N LYS A 498 -13.37 13.29 -16.82
CA LYS A 498 -13.92 12.38 -17.84
C LYS A 498 -15.45 12.28 -17.82
N HIS A 499 -16.14 13.08 -17.02
CA HIS A 499 -17.60 13.05 -16.83
C HIS A 499 -18.17 11.68 -16.42
N LEU A 500 -17.35 10.76 -15.89
CA LEU A 500 -17.79 9.42 -15.52
C LEU A 500 -18.58 9.40 -14.21
N HIS A 501 -18.43 10.42 -13.37
CA HIS A 501 -19.11 10.52 -12.08
C HIS A 501 -20.65 10.57 -12.14
N SER A 502 -21.24 10.91 -13.30
CA SER A 502 -22.70 10.90 -13.50
C SER A 502 -23.29 9.49 -13.60
N PHE A 503 -22.46 8.48 -13.91
CA PHE A 503 -22.92 7.09 -14.07
C PHE A 503 -22.96 6.31 -12.75
N ILE A 504 -22.66 6.95 -11.62
CA ILE A 504 -22.65 6.30 -10.31
C ILE A 504 -24.10 6.03 -9.87
N ILE A 505 -24.38 4.78 -9.51
CA ILE A 505 -25.70 4.31 -9.13
C ILE A 505 -25.83 4.41 -7.61
N TYR A 506 -26.68 5.31 -7.15
CA TYR A 506 -27.06 5.46 -5.74
C TYR A 506 -28.41 4.79 -5.45
N ASN A 507 -28.71 4.66 -4.15
CA ASN A 507 -30.08 4.47 -3.68
C ASN A 507 -30.85 5.80 -3.81
N GLU A 508 -32.10 5.72 -4.27
CA GLU A 508 -33.00 6.86 -4.50
C GLU A 508 -33.07 7.79 -3.28
N ALA A 509 -33.11 7.23 -2.06
CA ALA A 509 -33.21 8.00 -0.82
C ALA A 509 -31.97 8.88 -0.52
N VAL A 510 -30.82 8.62 -1.15
CA VAL A 510 -29.57 9.36 -0.90
C VAL A 510 -29.03 10.07 -2.13
N GLN A 511 -29.54 9.79 -3.32
CA GLN A 511 -29.02 10.31 -4.59
C GLN A 511 -28.88 11.84 -4.57
N ASP A 512 -29.94 12.56 -4.22
CA ASP A 512 -29.94 14.02 -4.14
C ASP A 512 -28.83 14.57 -3.23
N LYS A 513 -28.57 13.88 -2.11
CA LYS A 513 -27.54 14.30 -1.15
C LYS A 513 -26.15 14.20 -1.77
N TYR A 514 -25.88 13.16 -2.56
CA TYR A 514 -24.58 12.97 -3.22
C TYR A 514 -24.39 13.91 -4.41
N GLU A 515 -25.46 14.26 -5.14
CA GLU A 515 -25.39 15.19 -6.26
C GLU A 515 -25.08 16.61 -5.80
N HIS A 516 -25.77 17.08 -4.75
CA HIS A 516 -25.67 18.44 -4.25
C HIS A 516 -24.51 18.65 -3.26
N ASN A 517 -24.11 17.61 -2.50
CA ASN A 517 -23.07 17.74 -1.49
C ASN A 517 -21.69 17.26 -1.97
N ARG A 518 -20.82 18.23 -2.30
CA ARG A 518 -19.42 17.96 -2.71
C ARG A 518 -18.62 17.14 -1.71
N ARG A 519 -18.90 17.24 -0.40
CA ARG A 519 -18.18 16.48 0.63
C ARG A 519 -18.48 14.98 0.58
N LEU A 520 -19.67 14.59 0.14
CA LEU A 520 -20.08 13.20 -0.04
C LEU A 520 -19.70 12.68 -1.44
N ARG A 521 -19.87 13.53 -2.46
CA ARG A 521 -19.54 13.20 -3.85
C ARG A 521 -18.07 12.90 -4.06
N ASN A 522 -17.17 13.73 -3.52
CA ASN A 522 -15.75 13.64 -3.84
C ASN A 522 -15.11 12.33 -3.37
N PRO A 523 -15.32 11.84 -2.13
CA PRO A 523 -14.86 10.51 -1.72
C PRO A 523 -15.41 9.40 -2.60
N THR A 524 -16.69 9.49 -2.99
CA THR A 524 -17.32 8.47 -3.84
C THR A 524 -16.70 8.43 -5.24
N SER A 525 -16.44 9.58 -5.86
CA SER A 525 -15.72 9.62 -7.14
C SER A 525 -14.32 9.02 -7.01
N THR A 526 -13.64 9.21 -5.88
CA THR A 526 -12.34 8.60 -5.63
C THR A 526 -12.43 7.08 -5.52
N ALA A 527 -13.41 6.58 -4.77
CA ALA A 527 -13.63 5.16 -4.57
C ALA A 527 -13.99 4.44 -5.88
N VAL A 528 -14.87 5.03 -6.69
CA VAL A 528 -15.23 4.49 -8.02
C VAL A 528 -14.01 4.48 -8.94
N GLN A 529 -13.18 5.52 -8.93
CA GLN A 529 -11.95 5.52 -9.72
C GLN A 529 -10.99 4.41 -9.27
N GLN A 530 -10.80 4.24 -7.96
CA GLN A 530 -9.99 3.14 -7.42
C GLN A 530 -10.57 1.79 -7.84
N ALA A 531 -11.89 1.62 -7.76
CA ALA A 531 -12.57 0.39 -8.18
C ALA A 531 -12.36 0.07 -9.67
N ILE A 532 -12.38 1.06 -10.56
CA ILE A 532 -12.07 0.87 -11.99
C ILE A 532 -10.65 0.29 -12.16
N HIS A 533 -9.66 0.78 -11.40
CA HIS A 533 -8.31 0.24 -11.44
C HIS A 533 -8.19 -1.14 -10.79
N GLY A 534 -9.00 -1.43 -9.78
CA GLY A 534 -9.10 -2.77 -9.21
C GLY A 534 -9.68 -3.78 -10.19
N LEU A 535 -10.71 -3.37 -10.94
CA LEU A 535 -11.29 -4.19 -12.00
C LEU A 535 -10.30 -4.45 -13.13
N SER A 536 -9.63 -3.41 -13.63
CA SER A 536 -8.63 -3.58 -14.69
C SER A 536 -7.50 -4.51 -14.25
N TYR A 537 -7.09 -4.42 -12.98
CA TYR A 537 -6.12 -5.35 -12.41
C TYR A 537 -6.63 -6.79 -12.38
N CYS A 538 -7.89 -7.01 -11.98
CA CYS A 538 -8.47 -8.36 -11.93
C CYS A 538 -8.66 -8.99 -13.31
N VAL A 539 -8.90 -8.18 -14.36
CA VAL A 539 -9.27 -8.66 -15.71
C VAL A 539 -8.06 -8.68 -16.67
N TYR A 540 -7.26 -7.62 -16.71
CA TYR A 540 -6.13 -7.45 -17.63
C TYR A 540 -4.77 -7.35 -16.92
N GLY A 541 -4.75 -7.37 -15.58
CA GLY A 541 -3.52 -7.30 -14.80
C GLY A 541 -2.91 -5.90 -14.72
N LYS A 542 -1.68 -5.87 -14.19
CA LYS A 542 -0.91 -4.63 -13.96
C LYS A 542 -0.69 -3.75 -15.22
N PRO A 543 -0.50 -4.29 -16.44
CA PRO A 543 -0.32 -3.46 -17.63
C PRO A 543 -1.49 -2.51 -17.92
N ASP A 544 -2.73 -2.98 -17.78
CA ASP A 544 -3.91 -2.15 -18.05
C ASP A 544 -4.13 -1.08 -16.96
N VAL A 545 -3.75 -1.37 -15.71
CA VAL A 545 -3.68 -0.35 -14.65
C VAL A 545 -2.73 0.79 -15.05
N ARG A 546 -1.56 0.49 -15.62
CA ARG A 546 -0.62 1.52 -16.10
C ARG A 546 -1.21 2.36 -17.22
N ARG A 547 -1.87 1.71 -18.19
CA ARG A 547 -2.58 2.37 -19.29
C ARG A 547 -3.64 3.34 -18.75
N LEU A 548 -4.51 2.87 -17.86
CA LEU A 548 -5.53 3.71 -17.25
C LEU A 548 -4.92 4.89 -16.47
N MET A 549 -3.92 4.65 -15.63
CA MET A 549 -3.31 5.70 -14.80
C MET A 549 -2.59 6.76 -15.63
N PHE A 550 -1.88 6.39 -16.69
CA PHE A 550 -0.97 7.31 -17.37
C PHE A 550 -1.42 7.77 -18.75
N GLU A 551 -2.26 6.99 -19.44
CA GLU A 551 -2.76 7.35 -20.78
C GLU A 551 -4.19 7.87 -20.73
N VAL A 552 -5.07 7.24 -19.93
CA VAL A 552 -6.49 7.63 -19.87
C VAL A 552 -6.71 8.77 -18.89
N PHE A 553 -6.24 8.63 -17.65
CA PHE A 553 -6.46 9.60 -16.57
C PHE A 553 -5.30 10.59 -16.38
N ASP A 554 -4.11 10.30 -16.91
CA ASP A 554 -2.91 11.14 -16.80
C ASP A 554 -2.62 11.66 -15.38
N PHE A 555 -2.34 10.73 -14.45
CA PHE A 555 -2.03 11.04 -13.05
C PHE A 555 -0.79 11.93 -12.87
N GLU A 556 0.06 12.10 -13.89
CA GLU A 556 1.22 12.98 -13.82
C GLU A 556 0.84 14.45 -14.05
N GLN A 557 -0.30 14.70 -14.72
CA GLN A 557 -0.85 16.02 -14.93
C GLN A 557 -1.65 16.48 -13.70
N ILE A 558 -0.96 17.19 -12.80
CA ILE A 558 -1.58 17.75 -11.57
C ILE A 558 -2.24 19.12 -11.85
N LEU A 559 -1.74 19.86 -12.85
CA LEU A 559 -2.22 21.18 -13.27
C LEU A 559 -3.21 21.03 -14.44
N PRO A 560 -4.26 21.88 -14.51
CA PRO A 560 -5.14 21.89 -15.68
C PRO A 560 -4.33 22.19 -16.95
N LYS A 561 -4.68 21.53 -18.06
CA LYS A 561 -4.20 21.93 -19.39
C LYS A 561 -4.58 23.40 -19.59
N PRO A 562 -3.65 24.26 -20.07
CA PRO A 562 -4.07 25.56 -20.57
C PRO A 562 -5.12 25.30 -21.65
N LEU A 563 -6.27 25.98 -21.51
CA LEU A 563 -7.38 25.95 -22.47
C LEU A 563 -6.91 26.48 -23.83
#